data_AF-A0A450WJN3-F1
#
_entry.id   AF-A0A450WJN3-F1
#
_cell.length_a   1.000
_cell.length_b   1.000
_cell.length_c   1.000
_cell.angle_alpha   90.00
_cell.angle_beta   90.00
_cell.angle_gamma   90.00
#
_symmetry.space_group_name_H-M   'P 1'
#
loop_
_entity.id
_entity.type
_entity.pdbx_description
1 polymer ?
#
loop_
_entity_poly.entity_id
_entity_poly.type
_entity_poly.pdbx_seq_one_letter_code
_entity_poly.pdbx_strand_id
1 'polypeptide(L)'
;RAHITRIQTILQNPANRKERRAFHAFVAELRDDLNPAITEAEVVEMLAQHLITRPVFEALFEGYSFAANNPVSQGMQQVLDLLHEHHLEKEADTLEGFYASVKMRAEGIDSAAGKQRIVVELYDKFFRNAFPRMTERLGIVYTPVEVVDFILHSIDHLLREEFGQTLGSRGVHILDPFTGTGTFITRLIQSGLITPEELPDKYQHEIHANEIVLLAYYIGSSRARRFKLLKISMLTKYVVTKNFISI
;
A
#
# COMPACT_ATOMS: atom_id res chain seq x y z
N ARG A 1 20.40 -4.00 0.08
CA ARG A 1 21.17 -4.71 -0.97
C ARG A 1 21.42 -6.16 -0.59
N ALA A 2 21.95 -6.45 0.60
CA ALA A 2 22.18 -7.82 1.06
C ALA A 2 20.92 -8.73 1.02
N HIS A 3 19.75 -8.25 1.47
CA HIS A 3 18.49 -8.99 1.32
C HIS A 3 18.14 -9.35 -0.14
N ILE A 4 18.30 -8.43 -1.09
CA ILE A 4 18.05 -8.69 -2.52
C ILE A 4 18.98 -9.78 -3.03
N THR A 5 20.28 -9.64 -2.80
CA THR A 5 21.29 -10.62 -3.21
C THR A 5 20.98 -11.99 -2.61
N ARG A 6 20.57 -12.03 -1.35
CA ARG A 6 20.25 -13.29 -0.66
C ARG A 6 19.03 -13.98 -1.24
N ILE A 7 17.94 -13.24 -1.47
CA ILE A 7 16.73 -13.79 -2.11
C ILE A 7 17.10 -14.31 -3.52
N GLN A 8 17.87 -13.55 -4.31
CA GLN A 8 18.35 -13.99 -5.62
C GLN A 8 19.17 -15.28 -5.53
N THR A 9 20.10 -15.40 -4.58
CA THR A 9 20.90 -16.61 -4.37
C THR A 9 20.03 -17.83 -4.07
N ILE A 10 19.01 -17.67 -3.21
CA ILE A 10 18.07 -18.76 -2.89
C ILE A 10 17.29 -19.18 -4.14
N LEU A 11 16.82 -18.23 -4.95
CA LEU A 11 16.04 -18.50 -6.16
C LEU A 11 16.88 -19.08 -7.31
N GLN A 12 18.17 -18.73 -7.38
CA GLN A 12 19.09 -19.26 -8.40
C GLN A 12 19.47 -20.72 -8.15
N ASN A 13 19.45 -21.18 -6.89
CA ASN A 13 19.77 -22.56 -6.54
C ASN A 13 18.68 -23.54 -7.06
N PRO A 14 18.99 -24.48 -7.97
CA PRO A 14 18.01 -25.44 -8.49
C PRO A 14 17.48 -26.44 -7.45
N ALA A 15 18.19 -26.61 -6.33
CA ALA A 15 17.75 -27.49 -5.24
C ALA A 15 16.54 -26.91 -4.48
N ASN A 16 16.37 -25.58 -4.49
CA ASN A 16 15.34 -24.85 -3.76
C ASN A 16 14.02 -24.83 -4.53
N ARG A 17 13.46 -26.02 -4.81
CA ARG A 17 12.29 -26.18 -5.69
C ARG A 17 11.02 -25.58 -5.08
N LYS A 18 10.86 -25.66 -3.76
CA LYS A 18 9.67 -25.19 -3.03
C LYS A 18 9.60 -23.67 -3.05
N GLU A 19 10.72 -23.03 -2.75
CA GLU A 19 10.93 -21.59 -2.70
C GLU A 19 10.70 -20.97 -4.09
N ARG A 20 11.32 -21.55 -5.12
CA ARG A 20 11.16 -21.10 -6.52
C ARG A 20 9.71 -21.22 -6.99
N ARG A 21 9.02 -22.31 -6.65
CA ARG A 21 7.62 -22.49 -7.03
C ARG A 21 6.73 -21.45 -6.35
N ALA A 22 6.92 -21.21 -5.05
CA ALA A 22 6.16 -20.20 -4.33
C ALA A 22 6.42 -18.79 -4.87
N PHE A 23 7.68 -18.46 -5.14
CA PHE A 23 8.06 -17.18 -5.74
C PHE A 23 7.41 -16.98 -7.12
N HIS A 24 7.51 -17.95 -8.04
CA HIS A 24 6.89 -17.81 -9.36
C HIS A 24 5.36 -17.76 -9.30
N ALA A 25 4.73 -18.49 -8.37
CA ALA A 25 3.29 -18.40 -8.15
C ALA A 25 2.89 -16.98 -7.72
N PHE A 26 3.64 -16.40 -6.78
CA PHE A 26 3.42 -15.03 -6.33
C PHE A 26 3.69 -13.99 -7.42
N VAL A 27 4.73 -14.15 -8.24
CA VAL A 27 4.98 -13.30 -9.41
C VAL A 27 3.81 -13.37 -10.40
N ALA A 28 3.25 -14.56 -10.63
CA ALA A 28 2.11 -14.73 -11.52
C ALA A 28 0.86 -14.03 -10.96
N GLU A 29 0.59 -14.15 -9.66
CA GLU A 29 -0.51 -13.45 -8.97
C GLU A 29 -0.37 -11.92 -9.08
N LEU A 30 0.82 -11.38 -8.80
CA LEU A 30 1.07 -9.94 -8.95
C LEU A 30 0.89 -9.45 -10.40
N ARG A 31 1.24 -10.26 -11.40
CA ARG A 31 1.04 -9.90 -12.82
C ARG A 31 -0.42 -9.93 -13.23
N ASP A 32 -1.20 -10.86 -12.69
CA ASP A 32 -2.64 -10.99 -12.94
C ASP A 32 -3.41 -9.85 -12.27
N ASP A 33 -3.05 -9.52 -11.02
CA ASP A 33 -3.81 -8.56 -10.20
C ASP A 33 -3.37 -7.10 -10.36
N LEU A 34 -2.09 -6.83 -10.63
CA LEU A 34 -1.55 -5.46 -10.69
C LEU A 34 -1.12 -5.05 -12.09
N ASN A 35 -0.07 -5.69 -12.61
CA ASN A 35 0.57 -5.26 -13.84
C ASN A 35 1.35 -6.42 -14.50
N PRO A 36 0.95 -6.85 -15.70
CA PRO A 36 1.65 -7.91 -16.45
C PRO A 36 3.13 -7.63 -16.73
N ALA A 37 3.55 -6.36 -16.70
CA ALA A 37 4.93 -5.95 -16.95
C ALA A 37 5.86 -6.13 -15.74
N ILE A 38 5.36 -6.48 -14.55
CA ILE A 38 6.18 -6.68 -13.35
C ILE A 38 7.24 -7.75 -13.61
N THR A 39 8.49 -7.42 -13.34
CA THR A 39 9.64 -8.30 -13.48
C THR A 39 9.92 -9.06 -12.18
N GLU A 40 10.55 -10.24 -12.27
CA GLU A 40 10.97 -10.98 -11.09
C GLU A 40 11.95 -10.17 -10.22
N ALA A 41 12.80 -9.35 -10.84
CA ALA A 41 13.72 -8.46 -10.13
C ALA A 41 12.96 -7.44 -9.27
N GLU A 42 11.88 -6.85 -9.80
CA GLU A 42 11.01 -5.94 -9.03
C GLU A 42 10.31 -6.67 -7.88
N VAL A 43 9.85 -7.91 -8.08
CA VAL A 43 9.24 -8.70 -7.00
C VAL A 43 10.26 -9.03 -5.90
N VAL A 44 11.51 -9.34 -6.25
CA VAL A 44 12.58 -9.51 -5.26
C VAL A 44 12.83 -8.21 -4.50
N GLU A 45 12.85 -7.07 -5.19
CA GLU A 45 12.95 -5.76 -4.54
C GLU A 45 11.78 -5.50 -3.60
N MET A 46 10.54 -5.84 -3.99
CA MET A 46 9.34 -5.73 -3.15
C MET A 46 9.45 -6.60 -1.90
N LEU A 47 9.88 -7.86 -2.02
CA LEU A 47 10.07 -8.77 -0.87
C LEU A 47 11.14 -8.23 0.09
N ALA A 48 12.25 -7.72 -0.44
CA ALA A 48 13.30 -7.11 0.36
C ALA A 48 12.83 -5.82 1.07
N GLN A 49 12.03 -5.00 0.40
CA GLN A 49 11.40 -3.83 1.03
C GLN A 49 10.44 -4.27 2.13
N HIS A 50 9.63 -5.31 1.90
CA HIS A 50 8.69 -5.81 2.89
C HIS A 50 9.38 -6.25 4.18
N LEU A 51 10.47 -7.02 4.07
CA LEU A 51 11.29 -7.45 5.22
C LEU A 51 11.75 -6.29 6.11
N ILE A 52 12.12 -5.16 5.50
CA ILE A 52 12.66 -4.00 6.22
C ILE A 52 11.53 -3.11 6.77
N THR A 53 10.48 -2.94 5.99
CA THR A 53 9.38 -2.02 6.31
C THR A 53 8.42 -2.62 7.32
N ARG A 54 8.17 -3.94 7.29
CA ARG A 54 7.19 -4.60 8.15
C ARG A 54 7.45 -4.35 9.64
N PRO A 55 8.66 -4.55 10.20
CA PRO A 55 8.91 -4.30 11.62
C PRO A 55 8.72 -2.83 12.01
N VAL A 56 9.00 -1.89 11.09
CA VAL A 56 8.73 -0.46 11.29
C VAL A 56 7.24 -0.20 11.44
N PHE A 57 6.41 -0.76 10.55
CA PHE A 57 4.96 -0.64 10.66
C PHE A 57 4.41 -1.33 11.91
N GLU A 58 4.94 -2.50 12.29
CA GLU A 58 4.54 -3.17 13.54
C GLU A 58 4.87 -2.34 14.78
N ALA A 59 6.04 -1.69 14.82
CA ALA A 59 6.44 -0.81 15.91
C ALA A 59 5.61 0.49 15.98
N LEU A 60 5.26 1.08 14.82
CA LEU A 60 4.45 2.30 14.76
C LEU A 60 2.99 2.10 15.15
N PHE A 61 2.46 0.91 14.87
CA PHE A 61 1.06 0.59 15.02
C PHE A 61 0.88 -0.56 16.03
N GLU A 62 1.54 -0.47 17.18
CA GLU A 62 1.40 -1.42 18.28
C GLU A 62 -0.08 -1.60 18.67
N GLY A 63 -0.55 -2.85 18.73
CA GLY A 63 -1.97 -3.21 18.90
C GLY A 63 -2.79 -3.32 17.61
N TYR A 64 -2.23 -2.98 16.45
CA TYR A 64 -2.87 -3.14 15.15
C TYR A 64 -2.03 -4.07 14.26
N SER A 65 -2.53 -5.28 14.02
CA SER A 65 -1.86 -6.26 13.15
C SER A 65 -2.05 -5.89 11.68
N PHE A 66 -1.45 -4.79 11.22
CA PHE A 66 -1.50 -4.33 9.83
C PHE A 66 -1.06 -5.46 8.88
N ALA A 67 0.11 -6.05 9.16
CA ALA A 67 0.66 -7.15 8.36
C ALA A 67 -0.26 -8.38 8.34
N ALA A 68 -0.95 -8.65 9.45
CA ALA A 68 -1.84 -9.81 9.56
C ALA A 68 -3.19 -9.62 8.85
N ASN A 69 -3.57 -8.39 8.46
CA ASN A 69 -4.88 -8.09 7.86
C ASN A 69 -4.79 -7.52 6.43
N ASN A 70 -3.57 -7.33 5.92
CA ASN A 70 -3.30 -6.83 4.58
C ASN A 70 -2.97 -8.00 3.63
N PRO A 71 -3.80 -8.29 2.60
CA PRO A 71 -3.57 -9.43 1.71
C PRO A 71 -2.20 -9.43 1.02
N VAL A 72 -1.71 -8.26 0.61
CA VAL A 72 -0.38 -8.11 -0.01
C VAL A 72 0.71 -8.48 0.99
N SER A 73 0.59 -7.99 2.23
CA SER A 73 1.53 -8.34 3.29
C SER A 73 1.50 -9.83 3.62
N GLN A 74 0.32 -10.46 3.63
CA GLN A 74 0.17 -11.89 3.86
C GLN A 74 0.82 -12.71 2.74
N GLY A 75 0.56 -12.36 1.47
CA GLY A 75 1.15 -13.05 0.32
C GLY A 75 2.68 -12.96 0.29
N MET A 76 3.22 -11.76 0.53
CA MET A 76 4.68 -11.59 0.65
C MET A 76 5.25 -12.36 1.84
N GLN A 77 4.55 -12.38 2.98
CA GLN A 77 5.02 -13.12 4.16
C GLN A 77 5.08 -14.63 3.91
N GLN A 78 4.07 -15.20 3.23
CA GLN A 78 4.09 -16.62 2.87
C GLN A 78 5.30 -16.98 2.01
N VAL A 79 5.67 -16.12 1.05
CA VAL A 79 6.89 -16.33 0.25
C VAL A 79 8.13 -16.22 1.12
N LEU A 80 8.21 -15.21 1.99
CA LEU A 80 9.35 -14.99 2.87
C LEU A 80 9.55 -16.07 3.93
N ASP A 81 8.47 -16.67 4.45
CA ASP A 81 8.53 -17.75 5.43
C ASP A 81 9.19 -18.99 4.81
N LEU A 82 8.85 -19.29 3.56
CA LEU A 82 9.48 -20.37 2.79
C LEU A 82 10.96 -20.08 2.50
N LEU A 83 11.30 -18.81 2.24
CA LEU A 83 12.70 -18.39 2.08
C LEU A 83 13.47 -18.40 3.42
N HIS A 84 12.78 -18.25 4.55
CA HIS A 84 13.36 -18.20 5.91
C HIS A 84 13.84 -19.57 6.42
N GLU A 85 13.36 -20.68 5.85
CA GLU A 85 13.91 -22.03 6.10
C GLU A 85 15.45 -22.08 5.80
N HIS A 86 16.00 -21.06 5.12
CA HIS A 86 17.44 -20.85 4.89
C HIS A 86 18.12 -19.77 5.79
N HIS A 87 17.58 -19.48 6.98
CA HIS A 87 18.15 -18.57 8.01
C HIS A 87 18.33 -17.10 7.61
N LEU A 88 17.31 -16.46 7.03
CA LEU A 88 17.34 -15.05 6.61
C LEU A 88 17.67 -14.02 7.73
N GLU A 89 17.69 -14.43 9.00
CA GLU A 89 17.71 -13.58 10.19
C GLU A 89 19.05 -12.91 10.53
N LYS A 90 20.19 -13.35 9.96
CA LYS A 90 21.54 -12.88 10.38
C LYS A 90 21.88 -11.39 10.18
N GLU A 91 20.98 -10.56 9.64
CA GLU A 91 21.20 -9.11 9.49
C GLU A 91 20.21 -8.24 10.28
N ALA A 92 19.25 -8.86 11.00
CA ALA A 92 18.31 -8.14 11.86
C ALA A 92 19.04 -7.36 12.98
N ASP A 93 20.20 -7.84 13.42
CA ASP A 93 21.02 -7.24 14.49
C ASP A 93 21.41 -5.77 14.22
N THR A 94 21.55 -5.36 12.96
CA THR A 94 21.90 -3.96 12.62
C THR A 94 20.71 -3.00 12.66
N LEU A 95 19.49 -3.52 12.60
CA LEU A 95 18.26 -2.73 12.52
C LEU A 95 17.44 -2.76 13.82
N GLU A 96 17.75 -3.63 14.77
CA GLU A 96 17.07 -3.68 16.09
C GLU A 96 17.08 -2.33 16.81
N GLY A 97 18.23 -1.66 16.88
CA GLY A 97 18.32 -0.32 17.49
C GLY A 97 17.47 0.72 16.77
N PHE A 98 17.29 0.58 15.46
CA PHE A 98 16.41 1.43 14.68
C PHE A 98 14.93 1.13 14.98
N TYR A 99 14.52 -0.15 15.00
CA TYR A 99 13.15 -0.53 15.35
C TYR A 99 12.79 -0.11 16.78
N ALA A 100 13.72 -0.21 17.73
CA ALA A 100 13.57 0.32 19.07
C ALA A 100 13.39 1.85 19.09
N SER A 101 14.15 2.59 18.28
CA SER A 101 13.99 4.04 18.13
C SER A 101 12.65 4.44 17.50
N VAL A 102 12.14 3.66 16.55
CA VAL A 102 10.80 3.85 15.97
C VAL A 102 9.73 3.62 17.02
N LYS A 103 9.83 2.52 17.77
CA LYS A 103 8.90 2.18 18.85
C LYS A 103 8.86 3.28 19.91
N MET A 104 10.01 3.71 20.41
CA MET A 104 10.10 4.81 21.39
C MET A 104 9.50 6.12 20.89
N ARG A 105 9.64 6.44 19.60
CA ARG A 105 9.00 7.63 19.01
C ARG A 105 7.49 7.49 18.86
N ALA A 106 6.98 6.27 18.71
CA ALA A 106 5.55 5.97 18.62
C ALA A 106 4.88 5.82 19.99
N GLU A 107 5.64 5.46 21.02
CA GLU A 107 5.18 5.34 22.40
C GLU A 107 4.56 6.67 22.89
N GLY A 108 3.34 6.59 23.42
CA GLY A 108 2.60 7.75 23.93
C GLY A 108 1.92 8.61 22.86
N ILE A 109 1.98 8.23 21.56
CA ILE A 109 1.25 8.92 20.50
C ILE A 109 -0.05 8.17 20.19
N ASP A 110 -1.12 8.61 20.84
CA ASP A 110 -2.46 8.02 20.65
C ASP A 110 -3.25 8.67 19.51
N SER A 111 -2.86 9.89 19.10
CA SER A 111 -3.52 10.56 17.99
C SER A 111 -3.02 10.02 16.64
N ALA A 112 -3.95 9.65 15.77
CA ALA A 112 -3.62 9.20 14.42
C ALA A 112 -2.96 10.29 13.55
N ALA A 113 -3.21 11.58 13.84
CA ALA A 113 -2.45 12.67 13.22
C ALA A 113 -0.97 12.65 13.66
N GLY A 114 -0.71 12.35 14.93
CA GLY A 114 0.64 12.14 15.45
C GLY A 114 1.33 10.94 14.79
N LYS A 115 0.68 9.77 14.75
CA LYS A 115 1.22 8.58 14.07
C LYS A 115 1.54 8.85 12.60
N GLN A 116 0.69 9.63 11.92
CA GLN A 116 0.92 10.02 10.53
C GLN A 116 2.15 10.91 10.35
N ARG A 117 2.39 11.86 11.25
CA ARG A 117 3.62 12.69 11.20
C ARG A 117 4.87 11.82 11.36
N ILE A 118 4.84 10.83 12.25
CA ILE A 118 5.96 9.90 12.40
C ILE A 118 6.19 9.09 11.12
N VAL A 119 5.13 8.61 10.46
CA VAL A 119 5.25 7.91 9.18
C VAL A 119 5.91 8.80 8.11
N VAL A 120 5.51 10.06 8.01
CA VAL A 120 6.10 11.03 7.07
C VAL A 120 7.57 11.31 7.44
N GLU A 121 7.86 11.52 8.72
CA GLU A 121 9.24 11.75 9.16
C GLU A 121 10.14 10.53 8.97
N LEU A 122 9.62 9.32 9.17
CA LEU A 122 10.34 8.08 8.88
C LEU A 122 10.55 7.93 7.38
N TYR A 123 9.59 8.31 6.55
CA TYR A 123 9.79 8.38 5.12
C TYR A 123 10.96 9.31 4.76
N ASP A 124 10.89 10.58 5.18
CA ASP A 124 11.88 11.58 4.80
C ASP A 124 13.26 11.34 5.38
N LYS A 125 13.35 10.90 6.64
CA LYS A 125 14.64 10.73 7.33
C LYS A 125 15.21 9.33 7.21
N PHE A 126 14.39 8.29 7.16
CA PHE A 126 14.87 6.91 7.12
C PHE A 126 14.90 6.36 5.71
N PHE A 127 13.78 6.35 4.98
CA PHE A 127 13.75 5.75 3.65
C PHE A 127 14.66 6.47 2.66
N ARG A 128 14.68 7.81 2.72
CA ARG A 128 15.57 8.62 1.88
C ARG A 128 17.06 8.35 2.11
N ASN A 129 17.45 8.08 3.36
CA ASN A 129 18.85 7.85 3.74
C ASN A 129 19.26 6.37 3.60
N ALA A 130 18.40 5.44 3.99
CA ALA A 130 18.67 4.00 3.93
C ALA A 130 18.47 3.43 2.52
N PHE A 131 17.59 4.03 1.72
CA PHE A 131 17.24 3.57 0.38
C PHE A 131 17.15 4.74 -0.63
N PRO A 132 18.22 5.54 -0.84
CA PRO A 132 18.17 6.74 -1.68
C PRO A 132 17.72 6.46 -3.12
N ARG A 133 18.28 5.41 -3.76
CA ARG A 133 17.86 4.98 -5.11
C ARG A 133 16.43 4.45 -5.19
N MET A 134 15.93 3.91 -4.08
CA MET A 134 14.53 3.48 -4.00
C MET A 134 13.66 4.72 -3.95
N THR A 135 13.95 5.63 -3.03
CA THR A 135 13.19 6.88 -2.81
C THR A 135 13.12 7.76 -4.06
N GLU A 136 14.21 7.85 -4.84
CA GLU A 136 14.23 8.52 -6.15
C GLU A 136 13.30 7.85 -7.18
N ARG A 137 13.21 6.51 -7.20
CA ARG A 137 12.31 5.76 -8.09
C ARG A 137 10.86 5.72 -7.59
N LEU A 138 10.65 5.80 -6.28
CA LEU A 138 9.31 5.72 -5.67
C LEU A 138 8.50 7.00 -5.89
N GLY A 139 9.14 8.16 -6.08
CA GLY A 139 8.47 9.39 -6.52
C GLY A 139 7.23 9.78 -5.70
N ILE A 140 7.17 9.44 -4.41
CA ILE A 140 5.99 9.70 -3.58
C ILE A 140 5.88 11.22 -3.39
N VAL A 141 4.97 11.83 -4.15
CA VAL A 141 4.64 13.25 -4.05
C VAL A 141 3.43 13.38 -3.13
N TYR A 142 3.53 14.28 -2.15
CA TYR A 142 2.39 14.68 -1.35
C TYR A 142 1.65 15.80 -2.07
N THR A 143 0.47 15.48 -2.62
CA THR A 143 -0.44 16.50 -3.15
C THR A 143 -0.96 17.37 -2.01
N PRO A 144 -0.82 18.71 -2.09
CA PRO A 144 -1.37 19.61 -1.07
C PRO A 144 -2.87 19.38 -0.85
N VAL A 145 -3.31 19.43 0.39
CA VAL A 145 -4.71 19.11 0.75
C VAL A 145 -5.68 20.08 0.09
N GLU A 146 -5.29 21.34 -0.04
CA GLU A 146 -6.07 22.40 -0.66
C GLU A 146 -6.35 22.10 -2.14
N VAL A 147 -5.35 21.52 -2.83
CA VAL A 147 -5.49 21.12 -4.24
C VAL A 147 -6.43 19.93 -4.36
N VAL A 148 -6.28 18.94 -3.48
CA VAL A 148 -7.16 17.76 -3.45
C VAL A 148 -8.61 18.16 -3.17
N ASP A 149 -8.83 19.00 -2.16
CA ASP A 149 -10.15 19.47 -1.79
C ASP A 149 -10.79 20.27 -2.92
N PHE A 150 -10.03 21.14 -3.58
CA PHE A 150 -10.52 21.89 -4.74
C PHE A 150 -11.00 20.95 -5.87
N ILE A 151 -10.21 19.91 -6.19
CA ILE A 151 -10.56 18.94 -7.23
C ILE A 151 -11.85 18.19 -6.85
N LEU A 152 -11.94 17.69 -5.60
CA LEU A 152 -13.10 16.94 -5.13
C LEU A 152 -14.40 17.76 -5.21
N HIS A 153 -14.36 19.02 -4.74
CA HIS A 153 -15.53 19.90 -4.79
C HIS A 153 -15.88 20.31 -6.22
N SER A 154 -14.87 20.49 -7.09
CA SER A 154 -15.10 20.79 -8.51
C SER A 154 -15.77 19.62 -9.23
N ILE A 155 -15.35 18.38 -8.96
CA ILE A 155 -15.98 17.18 -9.53
C ILE A 155 -17.42 17.04 -9.04
N ASP A 156 -17.68 17.20 -7.74
CA ASP A 156 -19.05 17.11 -7.21
C ASP A 156 -19.96 18.20 -7.78
N HIS A 157 -19.44 19.42 -7.96
CA HIS A 157 -20.17 20.50 -8.62
C HIS A 157 -20.55 20.14 -10.06
N LEU A 158 -19.59 19.67 -10.87
CA LEU A 158 -19.85 19.23 -12.24
C LEU A 158 -20.83 18.05 -12.31
N LEU A 159 -20.75 17.09 -11.39
CA LEU A 159 -21.70 15.98 -11.31
C LEU A 159 -23.14 16.47 -11.09
N ARG A 160 -23.31 17.50 -10.25
CA ARG A 160 -24.63 18.08 -9.98
C ARG A 160 -25.17 18.85 -11.18
N GLU A 161 -24.34 19.69 -11.80
CA GLU A 161 -24.76 20.54 -12.92
C GLU A 161 -25.06 19.75 -14.19
N GLU A 162 -24.18 18.81 -14.55
CA GLU A 162 -24.25 18.12 -15.85
C GLU A 162 -25.06 16.82 -15.79
N PHE A 163 -25.13 16.17 -14.62
CA PHE A 163 -25.72 14.84 -14.49
C PHE A 163 -26.82 14.74 -13.41
N GLY A 164 -27.02 15.78 -12.60
CA GLY A 164 -27.93 15.72 -11.45
C GLY A 164 -27.55 14.65 -10.43
N GLN A 165 -26.26 14.31 -10.34
CA GLN A 165 -25.71 13.32 -9.41
C GLN A 165 -24.74 13.97 -8.43
N THR A 166 -24.33 13.23 -7.40
CA THR A 166 -23.25 13.60 -6.47
C THR A 166 -22.21 12.49 -6.40
N LEU A 167 -21.06 12.77 -5.78
CA LEU A 167 -20.09 11.71 -5.45
C LEU A 167 -20.68 10.61 -4.55
N GLY A 168 -21.74 10.91 -3.79
CA GLY A 168 -22.50 9.97 -2.96
C GLY A 168 -23.55 9.14 -3.71
N SER A 169 -23.93 9.52 -4.93
CA SER A 169 -25.01 8.86 -5.67
C SER A 169 -24.67 7.44 -6.11
N ARG A 170 -25.53 6.47 -5.82
CA ARG A 170 -25.34 5.06 -6.20
C ARG A 170 -25.07 4.89 -7.71
N GLY A 171 -24.10 4.05 -8.07
CA GLY A 171 -23.66 3.84 -9.45
C GLY A 171 -22.58 4.82 -9.94
N VAL A 172 -22.26 5.88 -9.17
CA VAL A 172 -21.12 6.75 -9.43
C VAL A 172 -19.84 6.13 -8.85
N HIS A 173 -19.07 5.43 -9.67
CA HIS A 173 -17.81 4.84 -9.26
C HIS A 173 -16.66 5.84 -9.28
N ILE A 174 -15.84 5.84 -8.23
CA ILE A 174 -14.68 6.71 -8.06
C ILE A 174 -13.44 5.84 -8.15
N LEU A 175 -12.51 6.20 -9.04
CA LEU A 175 -11.25 5.50 -9.24
C LEU A 175 -10.08 6.46 -9.09
N ASP A 176 -9.19 6.16 -8.15
CA ASP A 176 -7.88 6.78 -8.02
C ASP A 176 -6.79 5.81 -8.52
N PRO A 177 -6.35 5.93 -9.79
CA PRO A 177 -5.42 4.97 -10.38
C PRO A 177 -3.99 5.07 -9.83
N PHE A 178 -3.66 6.15 -9.12
CA PHE A 178 -2.32 6.45 -8.60
C PHE A 178 -2.43 7.01 -7.19
N THR A 179 -2.99 6.22 -6.27
CA THR A 179 -3.47 6.76 -5.00
C THR A 179 -2.37 7.23 -4.06
N GLY A 180 -1.13 6.78 -4.28
CA GLY A 180 0.02 7.16 -3.47
C GLY A 180 -0.25 6.83 -2.00
N THR A 181 -0.20 7.86 -1.17
CA THR A 181 -0.49 7.74 0.26
C THR A 181 -1.99 7.82 0.59
N GLY A 182 -2.88 7.68 -0.40
CA GLY A 182 -4.33 7.65 -0.22
C GLY A 182 -4.95 9.02 0.10
N THR A 183 -4.31 10.13 -0.29
CA THR A 183 -4.77 11.48 0.07
C THR A 183 -6.15 11.77 -0.51
N PHE A 184 -6.38 11.49 -1.81
CA PHE A 184 -7.68 11.73 -2.45
C PHE A 184 -8.81 10.96 -1.77
N ILE A 185 -8.62 9.66 -1.54
CA ILE A 185 -9.61 8.81 -0.88
C ILE A 185 -9.88 9.29 0.55
N THR A 186 -8.83 9.63 1.31
CA THR A 186 -8.99 10.11 2.68
C THR A 186 -9.75 11.45 2.72
N ARG A 187 -9.42 12.37 1.82
CA ARG A 187 -10.09 13.67 1.72
C ARG A 187 -11.52 13.56 1.23
N LEU A 188 -11.80 12.69 0.27
CA LEU A 188 -13.16 12.37 -0.18
C LEU A 188 -14.06 11.99 1.00
N ILE A 189 -13.59 11.05 1.83
CA ILE A 189 -14.35 10.59 3.01
C ILE A 189 -14.52 11.70 4.05
N GLN A 190 -13.54 12.60 4.19
CA GLN A 190 -13.56 13.71 5.15
C GLN A 190 -14.27 14.97 4.66
N SER A 191 -14.52 15.07 3.35
CA SER A 191 -15.02 16.29 2.71
C SER A 191 -16.48 16.61 3.04
N GLY A 192 -17.26 15.59 3.43
CA GLY A 192 -18.71 15.71 3.57
C GLY A 192 -19.48 15.67 2.24
N LEU A 193 -18.80 15.39 1.12
CA LEU A 193 -19.44 15.23 -0.20
C LEU A 193 -20.20 13.89 -0.34
N ILE A 194 -19.87 12.91 0.50
CA ILE A 194 -20.61 11.66 0.67
C ILE A 194 -21.21 11.67 2.06
N THR A 195 -22.52 11.44 2.17
CA THR A 195 -23.21 11.42 3.47
C THR A 195 -22.80 10.21 4.31
N PRO A 196 -22.91 10.28 5.65
CA PRO A 196 -22.63 9.13 6.52
C PRO A 196 -23.44 7.87 6.18
N GLU A 197 -24.65 8.03 5.63
CA GLU A 197 -25.54 6.95 5.25
C GLU A 197 -25.13 6.27 3.92
N GLU A 198 -24.64 7.05 2.96
CA GLU A 198 -24.14 6.56 1.67
C GLU A 198 -22.75 5.90 1.78
N LEU A 199 -21.94 6.41 2.71
CA LEU A 199 -20.52 6.08 2.80
C LEU A 199 -20.24 4.56 2.92
N PRO A 200 -20.96 3.75 3.73
CA PRO A 200 -20.66 2.32 3.84
C PRO A 200 -20.78 1.58 2.50
N ASP A 201 -21.83 1.83 1.73
CA ASP A 201 -22.05 1.17 0.43
C ASP A 201 -21.05 1.67 -0.62
N LYS A 202 -20.85 2.99 -0.68
CA LYS A 202 -19.83 3.63 -1.52
C LYS A 202 -18.45 3.05 -1.28
N TYR A 203 -18.06 3.01 -0.02
CA TYR A 203 -16.75 2.55 0.39
C TYR A 203 -16.51 1.09 0.01
N GLN A 204 -17.52 0.23 0.19
CA GLN A 204 -17.36 -1.20 -0.05
C GLN A 204 -17.38 -1.57 -1.54
N HIS A 205 -18.10 -0.82 -2.37
CA HIS A 205 -18.42 -1.25 -3.73
C HIS A 205 -18.02 -0.26 -4.84
N GLU A 206 -17.86 1.02 -4.52
CA GLU A 206 -17.82 2.08 -5.54
C GLU A 206 -16.62 3.03 -5.42
N ILE A 207 -15.75 2.86 -4.41
CA ILE A 207 -14.49 3.59 -4.27
C ILE A 207 -13.32 2.62 -4.53
N HIS A 208 -12.52 2.95 -5.54
CA HIS A 208 -11.42 2.14 -6.04
C HIS A 208 -10.11 2.92 -6.00
N ALA A 209 -9.02 2.26 -5.61
CA ALA A 209 -7.72 2.90 -5.53
C ALA A 209 -6.61 1.90 -5.83
N ASN A 210 -5.69 2.28 -6.73
CA ASN A 210 -4.55 1.45 -7.12
C ASN A 210 -3.24 2.13 -6.74
N GLU A 211 -2.27 1.33 -6.29
CA GLU A 211 -0.91 1.77 -6.02
C GLU A 211 0.08 0.63 -6.31
N ILE A 212 1.16 0.96 -7.01
CA ILE A 212 2.21 0.02 -7.42
C ILE A 212 3.36 0.06 -6.41
N VAL A 213 3.58 1.21 -5.76
CA VAL A 213 4.62 1.41 -4.75
C VAL A 213 4.15 0.83 -3.41
N LEU A 214 4.78 -0.27 -3.00
CA LEU A 214 4.41 -1.00 -1.78
C LEU A 214 4.34 -0.12 -0.53
N LEU A 215 5.31 0.77 -0.35
CA LEU A 215 5.35 1.66 0.82
C LEU A 215 4.19 2.66 0.82
N ALA A 216 3.89 3.25 -0.34
CA ALA A 216 2.77 4.17 -0.51
C ALA A 216 1.45 3.44 -0.26
N TYR A 217 1.31 2.23 -0.80
CA TYR A 217 0.18 1.34 -0.56
C TYR A 217 -0.04 1.06 0.94
N TYR A 218 1.02 0.79 1.71
CA TYR A 218 0.90 0.57 3.15
C TYR A 218 0.41 1.82 3.90
N ILE A 219 0.94 3.00 3.53
CA ILE A 219 0.53 4.27 4.12
C ILE A 219 -0.94 4.59 3.74
N GLY A 220 -1.31 4.46 2.47
CA GLY A 220 -2.68 4.69 2.01
C GLY A 220 -3.69 3.73 2.63
N SER A 221 -3.35 2.43 2.67
CA SER A 221 -4.17 1.39 3.29
C SER A 221 -4.46 1.64 4.76
N SER A 222 -3.45 2.06 5.52
CA SER A 222 -3.61 2.36 6.95
C SER A 222 -4.49 3.61 7.19
N ARG A 223 -4.42 4.63 6.32
CA ARG A 223 -5.27 5.82 6.39
C ARG A 223 -6.73 5.53 6.11
N ALA A 224 -7.01 4.77 5.05
CA ALA A 224 -8.37 4.44 4.64
C ALA A 224 -9.09 3.52 5.67
N ARG A 225 -8.36 2.57 6.28
CA ARG A 225 -8.90 1.61 7.28
C ARG A 225 -9.42 2.21 8.58
N ARG A 226 -9.13 3.48 8.86
CA ARG A 226 -9.56 4.19 10.07
C ARG A 226 -11.09 4.31 10.22
N PHE A 227 -11.85 4.08 9.15
CA PHE A 227 -13.32 4.20 9.14
C PHE A 227 -14.09 2.90 9.50
N LYS A 228 -13.44 1.90 10.15
CA LYS A 228 -14.08 0.68 10.71
C LYS A 228 -14.96 -0.13 9.72
N LEU A 229 -14.59 -0.18 8.43
CA LEU A 229 -15.40 -0.87 7.40
C LEU A 229 -14.62 -1.77 6.42
N LEU A 230 -13.39 -2.17 6.72
CA LEU A 230 -12.48 -2.63 5.67
C LEU A 230 -11.94 -4.06 5.71
N LYS A 231 -12.25 -4.77 4.62
CA LYS A 231 -11.29 -5.54 3.82
C LYS A 231 -10.77 -4.63 2.70
N ILE A 232 -9.48 -4.29 2.70
CA ILE A 232 -8.81 -3.87 1.45
C ILE A 232 -8.59 -5.18 0.71
N SER A 233 -9.45 -5.52 -0.24
CA SER A 233 -9.15 -6.60 -1.15
C SER A 233 -8.20 -6.07 -2.21
N MET A 234 -7.07 -6.73 -2.35
CA MET A 234 -6.38 -6.79 -3.62
C MET A 234 -7.24 -7.71 -4.51
N LEU A 235 -8.35 -7.19 -5.02
CA LEU A 235 -9.23 -7.87 -5.96
C LEU A 235 -9.83 -6.81 -6.87
N THR A 236 -9.07 -6.47 -7.90
CA THR A 236 -9.67 -6.09 -9.16
C THR A 236 -10.35 -7.34 -9.73
N LYS A 237 -11.62 -7.55 -9.40
CA LYS A 237 -12.49 -8.38 -10.23
C LYS A 237 -13.71 -7.56 -10.61
N TYR A 238 -13.74 -7.24 -11.91
CA TYR A 238 -14.75 -6.50 -12.67
C TYR A 238 -14.71 -4.99 -12.34
N VAL A 239 -14.23 -4.08 -13.19
CA VAL A 239 -14.65 -3.82 -14.57
C VAL A 239 -13.52 -3.12 -15.34
N VAL A 240 -12.57 -3.83 -15.94
CA VAL A 240 -11.81 -3.33 -17.11
C VAL A 240 -11.34 -4.54 -17.93
N THR A 241 -12.23 -5.17 -18.69
CA THR A 241 -11.85 -5.93 -19.89
C THR A 241 -13.10 -6.29 -20.67
N LYS A 242 -13.11 -5.89 -21.94
CA LYS A 242 -14.17 -5.97 -22.96
C LYS A 242 -15.16 -4.78 -22.94
N ASN A 243 -14.94 -3.86 -23.88
CA ASN A 243 -15.87 -2.83 -24.39
C ASN A 243 -15.51 -1.36 -24.20
N PHE A 244 -14.24 -1.02 -24.00
CA PHE A 244 -13.74 0.32 -24.33
C PHE A 244 -12.51 0.19 -25.23
N ILE A 245 -12.76 -0.05 -26.51
CA ILE A 245 -12.07 0.43 -27.72
C ILE A 245 -12.82 -0.26 -28.87
N SER A 246 -13.91 0.37 -29.28
CA SER A 246 -14.40 0.37 -30.65
C SER A 246 -15.17 1.67 -30.81
N ILE A 247 -14.41 2.75 -31.01
CA ILE A 247 -14.83 3.90 -31.80
C ILE A 247 -13.92 3.88 -33.02
#